data_AF-A0A255YZ42-F1
#
_entry.id   AF-A0A255YZ42-F1
#
_cell.length_a   1.000
_cell.length_b   1.000
_cell.length_c   1.000
_cell.angle_alpha   90.00
_cell.angle_beta   90.00
_cell.angle_gamma   90.00
#
_symmetry.space_group_name_H-M   'P 1'
#
loop_
_entity.id
_entity.type
_entity.pdbx_description
1 polymer ?
#
loop_
_entity_poly.entity_id
_entity_poly.type
_entity_poly.pdbx_seq_one_letter_code
_entity_poly.pdbx_strand_id
1 'polypeptide(L)'
;MVDTISRSANGISLTDTVLISSVIWIRSLAGHELNPSRRMVEDLTDMATAGHFAFEEKVVRNRAELVSLLDSIASSASKGLRPILHFDCHGSAAEGLHLRPANEFCSWEDLAARLRIINVATQNNLCCVFATCFGMWLATQLRLSLPAPWYLTIAPKNEISVGVLEERTAKFYREVFTSANITQAYERVLKPDLDILLCKKVFAESLARHVAVNCRGDSGRQRKEAAVAEVLKRNGIVSPTRAQLAQARREIRHKFQASQWVIDHFADLFLIGRDPGIDVADLVRLADNYARREQRRRESARKLSGKAP
;
A
#
# COMPACT_ATOMS: atom_id res chain seq x y z
N MET A 1 8.98 18.24 -8.10
CA MET A 1 9.40 16.92 -8.60
C MET A 1 8.16 16.29 -9.20
N VAL A 2 8.15 16.02 -10.51
CA VAL A 2 6.93 15.61 -11.24
C VAL A 2 7.01 14.10 -11.46
N ASP A 3 6.03 13.36 -10.95
CA ASP A 3 5.91 11.93 -11.23
C ASP A 3 5.59 11.75 -12.73
N THR A 4 6.32 10.86 -13.43
CA THR A 4 6.15 10.67 -14.88
C THR A 4 5.19 9.52 -15.14
N ILE A 5 4.10 9.79 -15.87
CA ILE A 5 3.07 8.81 -16.22
C ILE A 5 3.32 8.30 -17.63
N SER A 6 3.50 6.99 -17.79
CA SER A 6 3.51 6.31 -19.09
C SER A 6 2.28 5.42 -19.23
N ARG A 7 1.54 5.60 -20.33
CA ARG A 7 0.29 4.86 -20.61
C ARG A 7 0.55 3.72 -21.59
N SER A 8 0.08 2.52 -21.27
CA SER A 8 0.08 1.35 -22.17
C SER A 8 -1.32 0.77 -22.34
N ALA A 9 -1.53 -0.02 -23.40
CA ALA A 9 -2.80 -0.70 -23.67
C ALA A 9 -3.28 -1.60 -22.51
N ASN A 10 -2.37 -2.08 -21.65
CA ASN A 10 -2.65 -3.05 -20.58
C ASN A 10 -2.44 -2.50 -19.16
N GLY A 11 -2.02 -1.25 -18.99
CA GLY A 11 -1.75 -0.68 -17.67
C GLY A 11 -1.15 0.73 -17.70
N ILE A 12 -1.08 1.35 -16.52
CA ILE A 12 -0.42 2.64 -16.28
C ILE A 12 0.92 2.33 -15.62
N SER A 13 2.01 2.81 -16.21
CA SER A 13 3.35 2.77 -15.63
C SER A 13 3.61 4.14 -14.99
N LEU A 14 3.85 4.15 -13.68
CA LEU A 14 4.13 5.36 -12.91
C LEU A 14 5.64 5.34 -12.62
N THR A 15 6.32 6.42 -12.99
CA THR A 15 7.73 6.66 -12.62
C THR A 15 7.69 7.60 -11.44
N ASP A 16 8.05 7.06 -10.27
CA ASP A 16 7.79 7.71 -9.00
C ASP A 16 9.04 8.37 -8.43
N THR A 17 8.82 9.53 -7.81
CA THR A 17 9.86 10.21 -7.06
C THR A 17 9.62 10.14 -5.56
N VAL A 18 10.61 9.60 -4.85
CA VAL A 18 10.68 9.55 -3.39
C VAL A 18 11.96 10.22 -2.93
N LEU A 19 11.86 11.00 -1.86
CA LEU A 19 13.04 11.56 -1.17
C LEU A 19 13.47 10.57 -0.10
N ILE A 20 14.75 10.20 -0.04
CA ILE A 20 15.24 9.28 0.98
C ILE A 20 16.35 9.98 1.76
N SER A 21 16.12 10.21 3.05
CA SER A 21 17.11 10.79 3.95
C SER A 21 17.90 9.75 4.73
N SER A 22 17.31 8.57 4.97
CA SER A 22 17.91 7.54 5.79
C SER A 22 17.32 6.15 5.56
N VAL A 23 18.03 5.13 6.04
CA VAL A 23 17.52 3.78 6.25
C VAL A 23 17.48 3.52 7.75
N ILE A 24 16.30 3.15 8.26
CA ILE A 24 16.12 2.70 9.64
C ILE A 24 15.87 1.19 9.59
N TRP A 25 16.86 0.43 10.06
CA TRP A 25 16.81 -1.03 10.16
C TRP A 25 16.19 -1.45 11.48
N ILE A 26 14.97 -1.96 11.44
CA ILE A 26 14.19 -2.39 12.60
C ILE A 26 14.34 -3.90 12.75
N ARG A 27 15.08 -4.33 13.77
CA ARG A 27 15.38 -5.75 14.00
C ARG A 27 14.63 -6.32 15.19
N SER A 28 14.01 -7.49 15.00
CA SER A 28 13.42 -8.31 16.07
C SER A 28 13.61 -9.80 15.76
N LEU A 29 14.74 -10.36 16.18
CA LEU A 29 15.15 -11.74 15.91
C LEU A 29 15.70 -12.39 17.19
N ALA A 30 15.61 -13.72 17.30
CA ALA A 30 16.23 -14.42 18.42
C ALA A 30 17.76 -14.44 18.28
N GLY A 31 18.48 -14.56 19.41
CA GLY A 31 19.95 -14.48 19.45
C GLY A 31 20.67 -15.44 18.49
N HIS A 32 20.14 -16.65 18.29
CA HIS A 32 20.73 -17.68 17.42
C HIS A 32 20.51 -17.41 15.92
N GLU A 33 19.65 -16.46 15.57
CA GLU A 33 19.29 -16.10 14.19
C GLU A 33 19.99 -14.81 13.73
N LEU A 34 20.77 -14.18 14.61
CA LEU A 34 21.34 -12.85 14.36
C LEU A 34 22.47 -12.83 13.34
N ASN A 35 23.16 -13.95 13.09
CA ASN A 35 24.39 -13.93 12.30
C ASN A 35 24.19 -13.41 10.87
N PRO A 36 23.20 -13.88 10.09
CA PRO A 36 22.87 -13.31 8.78
C PRO A 36 22.54 -11.82 8.83
N SER A 37 21.70 -11.44 9.79
CA SER A 37 21.28 -10.05 9.97
C SER A 37 22.46 -9.11 10.28
N ARG A 38 23.37 -9.52 11.18
CA ARG A 38 24.58 -8.76 11.51
C ARG A 38 25.45 -8.48 10.30
N ARG A 39 25.67 -9.48 9.44
CA ARG A 39 26.45 -9.30 8.20
C ARG A 39 25.81 -8.26 7.28
N MET A 40 24.48 -8.32 7.10
CA MET A 40 23.77 -7.31 6.30
C MET A 40 23.87 -5.91 6.91
N VAL A 41 23.76 -5.80 8.23
CA VAL A 41 23.90 -4.53 8.96
C VAL A 41 25.32 -3.97 8.85
N GLU A 42 26.35 -4.82 8.94
CA GLU A 42 27.75 -4.45 8.72
C GLU A 42 27.96 -3.90 7.30
N ASP A 43 27.50 -4.62 6.27
CA ASP A 43 27.57 -4.16 4.88
C ASP A 43 26.91 -2.78 4.69
N LEU A 44 25.74 -2.57 5.30
CA LEU A 44 25.01 -1.30 5.20
C LEU A 44 25.69 -0.18 5.99
N THR A 45 26.29 -0.50 7.14
CA THR A 45 27.03 0.47 7.96
C THR A 45 28.28 0.96 7.23
N ASP A 46 29.00 0.06 6.57
CA ASP A 46 30.17 0.41 5.76
C ASP A 46 29.77 1.31 4.58
N MET A 47 28.67 0.99 3.89
CA MET A 47 28.14 1.84 2.82
C MET A 47 27.71 3.23 3.34
N ALA A 48 27.04 3.29 4.49
CA ALA A 48 26.62 4.56 5.08
C ALA A 48 27.83 5.42 5.49
N THR A 49 28.85 4.80 6.10
CA THR A 49 30.09 5.47 6.54
C THR A 49 30.90 5.99 5.35
N ALA A 50 30.85 5.31 4.20
CA ALA A 50 31.42 5.80 2.94
C ALA A 50 30.67 7.01 2.35
N GLY A 51 29.64 7.53 3.03
CA GLY A 51 28.93 8.76 2.68
C GLY A 51 27.74 8.56 1.75
N HIS A 52 27.26 7.32 1.56
CA HIS A 52 26.16 7.06 0.62
C HIS A 52 24.78 7.46 1.17
N PHE A 53 24.55 7.34 2.49
CA PHE A 53 23.27 7.65 3.15
C PHE A 53 23.39 7.59 4.68
N ALA A 54 22.40 8.10 5.41
CA ALA A 54 22.31 7.90 6.86
C ALA A 54 21.68 6.54 7.19
N PHE A 55 22.32 5.76 8.07
CA PHE A 55 21.86 4.45 8.49
C PHE A 55 21.74 4.37 10.01
N GLU A 56 20.68 3.74 10.50
CA GLU A 56 20.52 3.45 11.91
C GLU A 56 19.89 2.07 12.12
N GLU A 57 20.48 1.27 13.01
CA GLU A 57 19.87 0.03 13.50
C GLU A 57 19.09 0.28 14.80
N LYS A 58 17.86 -0.23 14.84
CA LYS A 58 16.94 -0.18 15.97
C LYS A 58 16.48 -1.59 16.33
N VAL A 59 16.90 -2.07 17.50
CA VAL A 59 16.48 -3.38 18.02
C VAL A 59 15.24 -3.23 18.88
N VAL A 60 14.17 -3.97 18.56
CA VAL A 60 12.92 -4.02 19.31
C VAL A 60 12.64 -5.44 19.78
N ARG A 61 12.27 -5.62 21.05
CA ARG A 61 12.15 -6.93 21.70
C ARG A 61 10.72 -7.42 21.88
N ASN A 62 9.78 -6.49 21.88
CA ASN A 62 8.36 -6.68 22.19
C ASN A 62 7.52 -5.61 21.47
N ARG A 63 6.20 -5.74 21.55
CA ARG A 63 5.26 -4.84 20.88
C ARG A 63 5.38 -3.41 21.40
N ALA A 64 5.58 -3.20 22.70
CA ALA A 64 5.69 -1.87 23.29
C ALA A 64 6.91 -1.09 22.76
N GLU A 65 8.05 -1.75 22.61
CA GLU A 65 9.26 -1.17 22.02
C GLU A 65 9.06 -0.81 20.55
N LEU A 66 8.44 -1.69 19.76
CA LEU A 66 8.10 -1.40 18.36
C LEU A 66 7.16 -0.20 18.23
N VAL A 67 6.12 -0.18 19.06
CA VAL A 67 5.14 0.92 19.15
C VAL A 67 5.84 2.24 19.44
N SER A 68 6.67 2.28 20.50
CA SER A 68 7.40 3.48 20.90
C SER A 68 8.36 3.96 19.81
N LEU A 69 9.06 3.02 19.15
CA LEU A 69 9.93 3.34 18.04
C LEU A 69 9.18 3.99 16.87
N LEU A 70 8.06 3.40 16.44
CA LEU A 70 7.25 3.93 15.34
C LEU A 70 6.69 5.32 15.66
N ASP A 71 6.30 5.56 16.92
CA ASP A 71 5.82 6.88 17.37
C ASP A 71 6.94 7.93 17.36
N SER A 72 8.16 7.55 17.76
CA SER A 72 9.35 8.40 17.64
C SER A 72 9.72 8.71 16.18
N ILE A 73 9.60 7.73 15.29
CA ILE A 73 9.83 7.92 13.85
C ILE A 73 8.78 8.88 13.27
N ALA A 74 7.51 8.76 13.65
CA ALA A 74 6.46 9.69 13.23
C ALA A 74 6.77 11.14 13.65
N SER A 75 7.23 11.34 14.90
CA SER A 75 7.66 12.65 15.37
C SER A 75 8.83 13.20 14.54
N SER A 76 9.81 12.37 14.22
CA SER A 76 10.96 12.77 13.40
C SER A 76 10.57 13.05 11.94
N ALA A 77 9.63 12.29 11.39
CA ALA A 77 9.08 12.49 10.04
C ALA A 77 8.41 13.86 9.89
N SER A 78 7.68 14.30 10.93
CA SER A 78 7.06 15.63 10.96
C SER A 78 8.09 16.77 10.94
N LYS A 79 9.34 16.48 11.32
CA LYS A 79 10.48 17.41 11.32
C LYS A 79 11.35 17.29 10.06
N GLY A 80 10.92 16.50 9.08
CA GLY A 80 11.60 16.37 7.79
C GLY A 80 12.30 15.04 7.53
N LEU A 81 12.29 14.09 8.47
CA LEU A 81 12.81 12.74 8.20
C LEU A 81 12.00 12.07 7.06
N ARG A 82 12.70 11.44 6.12
CA ARG A 82 12.12 10.68 5.00
C ARG A 82 12.79 9.31 4.92
N PRO A 83 12.41 8.36 5.80
CA PRO A 83 13.15 7.11 5.95
C PRO A 83 12.64 6.02 5.00
N ILE A 84 13.54 5.11 4.63
CA ILE A 84 13.16 3.72 4.35
C ILE A 84 13.10 3.00 5.69
N LEU A 85 11.97 2.38 6.00
CA LEU A 85 11.87 1.46 7.14
C LEU A 85 12.13 0.04 6.65
N HIS A 86 13.23 -0.56 7.09
CA HIS A 86 13.56 -1.95 6.81
C HIS A 86 13.15 -2.81 8.01
N PHE A 87 12.26 -3.76 7.82
CA PHE A 87 11.84 -4.71 8.87
C PHE A 87 12.60 -6.02 8.70
N ASP A 88 13.38 -6.36 9.73
CA ASP A 88 14.19 -7.57 9.83
C ASP A 88 13.71 -8.40 11.04
N CYS A 89 12.70 -9.22 10.77
CA CYS A 89 12.01 -10.05 11.76
C CYS A 89 11.21 -11.15 11.06
N HIS A 90 10.72 -12.11 11.84
CA HIS A 90 9.78 -13.12 11.34
C HIS A 90 8.39 -12.56 11.15
N GLY A 91 7.59 -13.25 10.33
CA GLY A 91 6.24 -12.83 10.00
C GLY A 91 5.31 -14.00 9.74
N SER A 92 4.04 -13.77 10.07
CA SER A 92 2.94 -14.71 9.87
C SER A 92 1.86 -14.03 9.05
N ALA A 93 1.29 -14.75 8.08
CA ALA A 93 0.14 -14.28 7.31
C ALA A 93 -1.03 -13.90 8.22
N ALA A 94 -1.27 -14.68 9.29
CA ALA A 94 -2.39 -14.50 10.19
C ALA A 94 -2.10 -13.50 11.33
N GLU A 95 -0.91 -13.58 11.94
CA GLU A 95 -0.63 -12.90 13.21
C GLU A 95 0.15 -11.59 13.05
N GLY A 96 0.83 -11.37 11.92
CA GLY A 96 1.64 -10.18 11.69
C GLY A 96 3.13 -10.39 11.95
N LEU A 97 3.82 -9.34 12.41
CA LEU A 97 5.23 -9.41 12.75
C LEU A 97 5.44 -10.18 14.05
N HIS A 98 6.36 -11.13 14.05
CA HIS A 98 6.73 -11.89 15.25
C HIS A 98 7.94 -11.23 15.92
N LEU A 99 7.73 -10.79 17.16
CA LEU A 99 8.70 -10.00 17.92
C LEU A 99 9.41 -10.88 18.95
N ARG A 100 10.74 -10.90 18.86
CA ARG A 100 11.60 -11.77 19.67
C ARG A 100 12.56 -10.90 20.49
N PRO A 101 12.89 -11.31 21.74
CA PRO A 101 12.60 -12.61 22.35
C PRO A 101 11.24 -12.71 23.07
N ALA A 102 10.45 -11.63 23.18
CA ALA A 102 9.21 -11.64 23.98
C ALA A 102 8.15 -12.63 23.48
N ASN A 103 8.28 -13.10 22.23
CA ASN A 103 7.33 -14.02 21.60
C ASN A 103 5.93 -13.39 21.48
N GLU A 104 5.90 -12.11 21.15
CA GLU A 104 4.69 -11.34 20.91
C GLU A 104 4.47 -11.12 19.42
N PHE A 105 3.24 -10.80 19.03
CA PHE A 105 2.92 -10.43 17.66
C PHE A 105 2.44 -8.97 17.56
N CYS A 106 2.84 -8.30 16.49
CA CYS A 106 2.24 -7.04 16.06
C CYS A 106 1.41 -7.32 14.80
N SER A 107 0.09 -7.22 14.93
CA SER A 107 -0.82 -7.51 13.82
C SER A 107 -0.57 -6.60 12.61
N TRP A 108 -0.89 -7.09 11.41
CA TRP A 108 -0.80 -6.28 10.20
C TRP A 108 -1.67 -5.02 10.28
N GLU A 109 -2.83 -5.10 10.94
CA GLU A 109 -3.73 -3.96 11.15
C GLU A 109 -3.09 -2.89 12.05
N ASP A 110 -2.53 -3.29 13.19
CA ASP A 110 -1.83 -2.39 14.11
C ASP A 110 -0.63 -1.72 13.45
N LEU A 111 0.16 -2.52 12.72
CA LEU A 111 1.31 -2.02 11.98
C LEU A 111 0.87 -1.01 10.92
N ALA A 112 -0.15 -1.34 10.11
CA ALA A 112 -0.68 -0.43 9.11
C ALA A 112 -1.18 0.88 9.73
N ALA A 113 -1.88 0.82 10.88
CA ALA A 113 -2.35 2.02 11.58
C ALA A 113 -1.21 2.97 11.94
N ARG A 114 -0.08 2.44 12.42
CA ARG A 114 1.10 3.23 12.78
C ARG A 114 1.88 3.74 11.58
N LEU A 115 2.06 2.90 10.57
CA LEU A 115 2.70 3.30 9.32
C LEU A 115 1.92 4.41 8.62
N ARG A 116 0.58 4.44 8.70
CA ARG A 116 -0.23 5.58 8.20
C ARG A 116 0.15 6.90 8.86
N ILE A 117 0.33 6.91 10.19
CA ILE A 117 0.72 8.12 10.92
C ILE A 117 2.07 8.62 10.40
N ILE A 118 3.03 7.71 10.23
CA ILE A 118 4.34 8.04 9.66
C ILE A 118 4.20 8.52 8.21
N ASN A 119 3.41 7.85 7.37
CA ASN A 119 3.26 8.22 5.96
C ASN A 119 2.57 9.58 5.77
N VAL A 120 1.63 9.93 6.65
CA VAL A 120 1.07 11.29 6.71
C VAL A 120 2.16 12.29 7.08
N ALA A 121 2.96 12.00 8.12
CA ALA A 121 4.06 12.88 8.54
C ALA A 121 5.17 13.01 7.47
N THR A 122 5.38 12.00 6.62
CA THR A 122 6.30 12.07 5.48
C THR A 122 5.67 12.62 4.20
N GLN A 123 4.38 13.03 4.23
CA GLN A 123 3.65 13.55 3.07
C GLN A 123 3.59 12.56 1.90
N ASN A 124 3.16 11.32 2.20
CA ASN A 124 3.11 10.20 1.28
C ASN A 124 4.47 9.86 0.64
N ASN A 125 5.50 9.71 1.46
CA ASN A 125 6.85 9.40 1.00
C ASN A 125 7.45 8.20 1.76
N LEU A 126 6.69 7.54 2.64
CA LEU A 126 7.22 6.43 3.41
C LEU A 126 7.47 5.22 2.52
N CYS A 127 8.71 4.73 2.51
CA CYS A 127 9.09 3.47 1.90
C CYS A 127 9.26 2.40 2.97
N CYS A 128 8.67 1.23 2.76
CA CYS A 128 8.83 0.07 3.62
C CYS A 128 9.49 -1.08 2.86
N VAL A 129 10.45 -1.75 3.47
CA VAL A 129 11.07 -2.99 2.98
C VAL A 129 10.91 -4.04 4.05
N PHE A 130 10.32 -5.18 3.72
CA PHE A 130 10.10 -6.28 4.65
C PHE A 130 11.01 -7.45 4.27
N ALA A 131 12.10 -7.62 5.02
CA ALA A 131 12.86 -8.87 5.09
C ALA A 131 12.15 -9.84 6.05
N THR A 132 10.86 -10.05 5.80
CA THR A 132 9.94 -10.75 6.70
C THR A 132 8.97 -11.58 5.90
N CYS A 133 8.85 -12.87 6.23
CA CYS A 133 7.87 -13.77 5.63
C CYS A 133 6.47 -13.15 5.63
N PHE A 134 5.75 -13.31 4.52
CA PHE A 134 4.39 -12.81 4.36
C PHE A 134 4.25 -11.28 4.50
N GLY A 135 5.32 -10.49 4.41
CA GLY A 135 5.25 -9.03 4.57
C GLY A 135 4.25 -8.33 3.63
N MET A 136 3.94 -8.92 2.47
CA MET A 136 2.94 -8.37 1.55
C MET A 136 1.50 -8.43 2.08
N TRP A 137 1.23 -9.21 3.14
CA TRP A 137 -0.08 -9.24 3.81
C TRP A 137 -0.47 -7.91 4.42
N LEU A 138 0.50 -7.01 4.70
CA LEU A 138 0.22 -5.63 5.10
C LEU A 138 -0.71 -4.92 4.09
N ALA A 139 -0.61 -5.22 2.79
CA ALA A 139 -1.45 -4.61 1.76
C ALA A 139 -2.94 -4.95 1.90
N THR A 140 -3.29 -6.04 2.59
CA THR A 140 -4.70 -6.39 2.88
C THR A 140 -5.39 -5.39 3.80
N GLN A 141 -4.63 -4.54 4.48
CA GLN A 141 -5.12 -3.51 5.40
C GLN A 141 -5.46 -2.19 4.69
N LEU A 142 -5.23 -2.09 3.37
CA LEU A 142 -5.54 -0.90 2.60
C LEU A 142 -7.05 -0.66 2.52
N ARG A 143 -7.46 0.58 2.75
CA ARG A 143 -8.85 1.06 2.63
C ARG A 143 -8.81 2.42 1.96
N LEU A 144 -9.58 2.63 0.90
CA LEU A 144 -9.64 3.93 0.19
C LEU A 144 -10.11 5.08 1.11
N SER A 145 -10.83 4.77 2.18
CA SER A 145 -11.33 5.73 3.16
C SER A 145 -10.33 6.05 4.29
N LEU A 146 -9.06 5.66 4.15
CA LEU A 146 -7.98 5.95 5.09
C LEU A 146 -6.73 6.35 4.31
N PRO A 147 -5.80 7.13 4.91
CA PRO A 147 -4.48 7.32 4.33
C PRO A 147 -3.78 6.00 4.03
N ALA A 148 -2.98 5.96 2.96
CA ALA A 148 -2.13 4.81 2.70
C ALA A 148 -1.06 4.67 3.80
N PRO A 149 -0.77 3.45 4.29
CA PRO A 149 0.26 3.19 5.29
C PRO A 149 1.68 3.44 4.76
N TRP A 150 1.88 3.45 3.45
CA TRP A 150 3.17 3.66 2.82
C TRP A 150 2.94 4.23 1.42
N TYR A 151 3.95 4.90 0.88
CA TYR A 151 4.00 5.24 -0.53
C TYR A 151 4.38 4.02 -1.37
N LEU A 152 5.40 3.29 -0.92
CA LEU A 152 5.91 2.09 -1.57
C LEU A 152 6.23 1.04 -0.51
N THR A 153 5.89 -0.21 -0.80
CA THR A 153 6.34 -1.37 -0.01
C THR A 153 7.01 -2.41 -0.90
N ILE A 154 8.09 -3.01 -0.42
CA ILE A 154 8.75 -4.18 -1.02
C ILE A 154 8.71 -5.30 0.00
N ALA A 155 8.12 -6.44 -0.37
CA ALA A 155 7.93 -7.55 0.55
C ALA A 155 7.72 -8.88 -0.19
N PRO A 156 8.01 -10.02 0.44
CA PRO A 156 7.60 -11.31 -0.09
C PRO A 156 6.09 -11.54 0.13
N LYS A 157 5.44 -12.23 -0.81
CA LYS A 157 4.05 -12.72 -0.64
C LYS A 157 3.94 -13.88 0.34
N ASN A 158 4.97 -14.70 0.39
CA ASN A 158 5.05 -15.92 1.18
C ASN A 158 6.33 -15.91 2.03
N GLU A 159 6.81 -17.09 2.41
CA GLU A 159 8.12 -17.27 3.03
C GLU A 159 9.25 -16.80 2.10
N ILE A 160 10.32 -16.29 2.71
CA ILE A 160 11.53 -15.84 2.04
C ILE A 160 12.73 -16.49 2.73
N SER A 161 13.70 -16.97 1.95
CA SER A 161 14.90 -17.58 2.53
C SER A 161 15.89 -16.51 2.99
N VAL A 162 16.56 -16.78 4.11
CA VAL A 162 17.60 -15.87 4.63
C VAL A 162 18.76 -15.72 3.64
N GLY A 163 19.15 -16.79 2.94
CA GLY A 163 20.21 -16.71 1.93
C GLY A 163 19.90 -15.73 0.80
N VAL A 164 18.65 -15.66 0.36
CA VAL A 164 18.20 -14.65 -0.62
C VAL A 164 18.30 -13.25 -0.05
N LEU A 165 17.88 -13.04 1.20
CA LEU A 165 17.99 -11.73 1.85
C LEU A 165 19.45 -11.27 1.97
N GLU A 166 20.36 -12.15 2.39
CA GLU A 166 21.80 -11.84 2.45
C GLU A 166 22.38 -11.50 1.08
N GLU A 167 22.05 -12.27 0.04
CA GLU A 167 22.60 -12.05 -1.30
C GLU A 167 22.14 -10.71 -1.91
N ARG A 168 20.90 -10.30 -1.61
CA ARG A 168 20.22 -9.21 -2.31
C ARG A 168 20.24 -7.88 -1.57
N THR A 169 20.22 -7.88 -0.24
CA THR A 169 19.95 -6.65 0.54
C THR A 169 21.01 -5.57 0.33
N ALA A 170 22.29 -5.90 0.47
CA ALA A 170 23.37 -4.93 0.28
C ALA A 170 23.43 -4.43 -1.18
N LYS A 171 23.22 -5.31 -2.17
CA LYS A 171 23.16 -4.94 -3.59
C LYS A 171 22.00 -3.98 -3.87
N PHE A 172 20.84 -4.23 -3.25
CA PHE A 172 19.67 -3.39 -3.40
C PHE A 172 19.94 -1.99 -2.87
N TYR A 173 20.41 -1.85 -1.62
CA TYR A 173 20.68 -0.52 -1.06
C TYR A 173 21.78 0.23 -1.79
N ARG A 174 22.83 -0.47 -2.23
CA ARG A 174 23.84 0.13 -3.12
C ARG A 174 23.18 0.74 -4.35
N GLU A 175 22.33 -0.02 -5.03
CA GLU A 175 21.63 0.44 -6.24
C GLU A 175 20.63 1.58 -5.96
N VAL A 176 19.94 1.55 -4.82
CA VAL A 176 19.03 2.64 -4.40
C VAL A 176 19.78 3.97 -4.34
N PHE A 177 20.96 3.98 -3.71
CA PHE A 177 21.70 5.22 -3.46
C PHE A 177 22.63 5.63 -4.62
N THR A 178 23.06 4.70 -5.48
CA THR A 178 23.81 5.05 -6.70
C THR A 178 22.90 5.58 -7.80
N SER A 179 21.70 5.01 -7.97
CA SER A 179 20.74 5.41 -9.02
C SER A 179 19.79 6.52 -8.56
N ALA A 180 19.70 6.78 -7.26
CA ALA A 180 18.66 7.60 -6.64
C ALA A 180 17.23 7.16 -7.02
N ASN A 181 17.03 5.86 -7.30
CA ASN A 181 15.76 5.32 -7.77
C ASN A 181 15.46 3.94 -7.17
N ILE A 182 14.61 3.92 -6.13
CA ILE A 182 14.24 2.69 -5.43
C ILE A 182 13.51 1.67 -6.31
N THR A 183 12.67 2.14 -7.24
CA THR A 183 11.92 1.26 -8.14
C THR A 183 12.85 0.60 -9.15
N GLN A 184 13.84 1.33 -9.67
CA GLN A 184 14.88 0.77 -10.52
C GLN A 184 15.74 -0.25 -9.77
N ALA A 185 16.12 0.06 -8.53
CA ALA A 185 16.86 -0.86 -7.68
C ALA A 185 16.07 -2.15 -7.40
N TYR A 186 14.77 -2.04 -7.14
CA TYR A 186 13.87 -3.18 -7.02
C TYR A 186 13.87 -4.02 -8.31
N GLU A 187 13.63 -3.40 -9.46
CA GLU A 187 13.53 -4.10 -10.75
C GLU A 187 14.82 -4.87 -11.09
N ARG A 188 15.99 -4.31 -10.75
CA ARG A 188 17.30 -4.91 -11.02
C ARG A 188 17.67 -6.01 -10.02
N VAL A 189 17.34 -5.84 -8.75
CA VAL A 189 17.91 -6.66 -7.67
C VAL A 189 16.86 -7.56 -7.00
N LEU A 190 15.69 -7.04 -6.66
CA LEU A 190 14.73 -7.72 -5.78
C LEU A 190 13.56 -8.38 -6.50
N LYS A 191 13.24 -7.97 -7.73
CA LYS A 191 12.09 -8.46 -8.50
C LYS A 191 11.94 -9.99 -8.59
N PRO A 192 13.02 -10.79 -8.71
CA PRO A 192 12.86 -12.24 -8.77
C PRO A 192 12.25 -12.86 -7.51
N ASP A 193 12.48 -12.23 -6.35
CA ASP A 193 12.28 -12.83 -5.04
C ASP A 193 11.20 -12.09 -4.21
N LEU A 194 11.00 -10.79 -4.46
CA LEU A 194 10.08 -9.93 -3.74
C LEU A 194 9.12 -9.19 -4.68
N ASP A 195 7.97 -8.80 -4.17
CA ASP A 195 7.01 -7.96 -4.85
C ASP A 195 7.12 -6.50 -4.40
N ILE A 196 6.84 -5.58 -5.31
CA ILE A 196 6.68 -4.15 -5.03
C ILE A 196 5.21 -3.74 -5.17
N LEU A 197 4.72 -2.93 -4.23
CA LEU A 197 3.46 -2.20 -4.40
C LEU A 197 3.68 -0.71 -4.20
N LEU A 198 3.05 0.06 -5.08
CA LEU A 198 2.97 1.51 -5.06
C LEU A 198 1.55 1.92 -4.68
N CYS A 199 1.40 2.85 -3.73
CA CYS A 199 0.08 3.23 -3.24
C CYS A 199 -0.79 3.80 -4.37
N LYS A 200 -0.22 4.54 -5.33
CA LYS A 200 -0.93 5.05 -6.51
C LYS A 200 -1.51 3.94 -7.38
N LYS A 201 -0.73 2.88 -7.63
CA LYS A 201 -1.20 1.71 -8.39
C LYS A 201 -2.34 1.02 -7.64
N VAL A 202 -2.17 0.79 -6.33
CA VAL A 202 -3.22 0.15 -5.52
C VAL A 202 -4.47 1.03 -5.43
N PHE A 203 -4.32 2.35 -5.36
CA PHE A 203 -5.40 3.31 -5.42
C PHE A 203 -6.21 3.15 -6.71
N ALA A 204 -5.55 3.21 -7.87
CA ALA A 204 -6.20 3.07 -9.17
C ALA A 204 -6.94 1.73 -9.30
N GLU A 205 -6.30 0.62 -8.90
CA GLU A 205 -6.92 -0.71 -8.93
C GLU A 205 -8.11 -0.84 -7.97
N SER A 206 -7.99 -0.28 -6.76
CA SER A 206 -9.05 -0.30 -5.75
C SER A 206 -10.23 0.57 -6.15
N LEU A 207 -9.97 1.73 -6.76
CA LEU A 207 -10.99 2.65 -7.25
C LEU A 207 -11.73 2.06 -8.46
N ALA A 208 -10.99 1.46 -9.39
CA ALA A 208 -11.57 0.74 -10.52
C ALA A 208 -12.48 -0.42 -10.06
N ARG A 209 -12.04 -1.19 -9.06
CA ARG A 209 -12.87 -2.23 -8.43
C ARG A 209 -14.11 -1.61 -7.79
N HIS A 210 -13.97 -0.51 -7.06
CA HIS A 210 -15.09 0.19 -6.44
C HIS A 210 -16.13 0.58 -7.49
N VAL A 211 -15.72 1.21 -8.59
CA VAL A 211 -16.64 1.59 -9.67
C VAL A 211 -17.29 0.36 -10.31
N ALA A 212 -16.50 -0.68 -10.59
CA ALA A 212 -17.01 -1.88 -11.26
C ALA A 212 -18.03 -2.66 -10.42
N VAL A 213 -17.85 -2.74 -9.09
CA VAL A 213 -18.66 -3.56 -8.20
C VAL A 213 -19.76 -2.75 -7.51
N ASN A 214 -19.45 -1.53 -7.06
CA ASN A 214 -20.33 -0.75 -6.20
C ASN A 214 -21.15 0.31 -6.93
N CYS A 215 -20.79 0.66 -8.16
CA CYS A 215 -21.50 1.69 -8.93
C CYS A 215 -22.31 1.09 -10.10
N ARG A 216 -22.20 -0.22 -10.34
CA ARG A 216 -22.87 -0.91 -11.44
C ARG A 216 -23.73 -2.08 -10.92
N GLY A 217 -24.65 -2.56 -11.75
CA GLY A 217 -25.52 -3.69 -11.43
C GLY A 217 -26.48 -3.43 -10.25
N ASP A 218 -26.97 -4.52 -9.67
CA ASP A 218 -27.99 -4.46 -8.60
C ASP A 218 -27.46 -3.85 -7.31
N SER A 219 -26.22 -4.18 -6.93
CA SER A 219 -25.55 -3.57 -5.76
C SER A 219 -25.41 -2.05 -5.91
N GLY A 220 -25.02 -1.57 -7.09
CA GLY A 220 -24.97 -0.14 -7.38
C GLY A 220 -26.33 0.53 -7.33
N ARG A 221 -27.38 -0.14 -7.84
CA ARG A 221 -28.75 0.36 -7.79
C ARG A 221 -29.24 0.49 -6.33
N GLN A 222 -29.05 -0.53 -5.51
CA GLN A 222 -29.44 -0.51 -4.10
C GLN A 222 -28.72 0.60 -3.32
N ARG A 223 -27.41 0.74 -3.49
CA ARG A 223 -26.65 1.81 -2.83
C ARG A 223 -27.08 3.20 -3.27
N LYS A 224 -27.38 3.37 -4.57
CA LYS A 224 -27.89 4.64 -5.09
C LYS A 224 -29.23 4.99 -4.46
N GLU A 225 -30.17 4.04 -4.39
CA GLU A 225 -31.48 4.29 -3.75
C GLU A 225 -31.35 4.55 -2.24
N ALA A 226 -30.44 3.86 -1.54
CA ALA A 226 -30.14 4.17 -0.14
C ALA A 226 -29.60 5.60 0.06
N ALA A 227 -28.70 6.05 -0.84
CA ALA A 227 -28.19 7.42 -0.80
C ALA A 227 -29.26 8.47 -1.17
N VAL A 228 -30.20 8.15 -2.06
CA VAL A 228 -31.37 9.01 -2.33
C VAL A 228 -32.20 9.17 -1.05
N ALA A 229 -32.49 8.05 -0.37
CA ALA A 229 -33.26 8.06 0.87
C ALA A 229 -32.60 8.93 1.95
N GLU A 230 -31.27 8.86 2.08
CA GLU A 230 -30.53 9.68 3.05
C GLU A 230 -30.58 11.18 2.71
N VAL A 231 -30.48 11.56 1.42
CA VAL A 231 -30.63 12.96 0.99
C VAL A 231 -32.04 13.49 1.33
N LEU A 232 -33.07 12.70 1.03
CA LEU A 232 -34.45 13.07 1.35
C LEU A 232 -34.67 13.23 2.86
N LYS A 233 -34.14 12.29 3.66
CA LYS A 233 -34.19 12.34 5.12
C LYS A 233 -33.48 13.57 5.66
N ARG A 234 -32.28 13.88 5.18
CA ARG A 234 -31.51 15.08 5.56
C ARG A 234 -32.27 16.37 5.25
N ASN A 235 -33.07 16.37 4.18
CA ASN A 235 -33.89 17.51 3.79
C ASN A 235 -35.29 17.51 4.45
N GLY A 236 -35.56 16.61 5.41
CA GLY A 236 -36.84 16.53 6.12
C GLY A 236 -38.01 16.06 5.25
N ILE A 237 -37.75 15.41 4.11
CA ILE A 237 -38.79 14.98 3.17
C ILE A 237 -39.25 13.56 3.52
N VAL A 238 -40.47 13.44 4.04
CA VAL A 238 -41.08 12.15 4.45
C VAL A 238 -41.81 11.46 3.30
N SER A 239 -42.49 12.22 2.45
CA SER A 239 -43.24 11.71 1.29
C SER A 239 -42.82 12.43 0.02
N PRO A 240 -41.76 11.95 -0.65
CA PRO A 240 -41.14 12.67 -1.76
C PRO A 240 -41.99 12.61 -3.03
N THR A 241 -42.18 13.76 -3.67
CA THR A 241 -42.75 13.84 -5.02
C THR A 241 -41.79 13.25 -6.06
N ARG A 242 -42.30 12.93 -7.25
CA ARG A 242 -41.47 12.48 -8.39
C ARG A 242 -40.37 13.49 -8.74
N ALA A 243 -40.65 14.78 -8.62
CA ALA A 243 -39.68 15.85 -8.87
C ALA A 243 -38.55 15.85 -7.83
N GLN A 244 -38.89 15.71 -6.54
CA GLN A 244 -37.92 15.62 -5.44
C GLN A 244 -37.04 14.36 -5.55
N LEU A 245 -37.61 13.22 -5.92
CA LEU A 245 -36.85 12.00 -6.21
C LEU A 245 -35.87 12.19 -7.37
N ALA A 246 -36.33 12.82 -8.47
CA ALA A 246 -35.49 13.09 -9.62
C ALA A 246 -34.34 14.06 -9.27
N GLN A 247 -34.62 15.08 -8.45
CA GLN A 247 -33.62 16.01 -7.96
C GLN A 247 -32.58 15.32 -7.08
N ALA A 248 -32.99 14.58 -6.06
CA ALA A 248 -32.07 13.84 -5.18
C ALA A 248 -31.19 12.86 -5.98
N ARG A 249 -31.76 12.16 -6.98
CA ARG A 249 -30.98 11.28 -7.88
C ARG A 249 -29.95 12.03 -8.72
N ARG A 250 -30.25 13.26 -9.16
CA ARG A 250 -29.30 14.11 -9.90
C ARG A 250 -28.16 14.56 -8.99
N GLU A 251 -28.48 14.99 -7.77
CA GLU A 251 -27.51 15.47 -6.78
C GLU A 251 -26.44 14.40 -6.46
N ILE A 252 -26.81 13.13 -6.33
CA ILE A 252 -25.86 12.07 -5.97
C ILE A 252 -25.23 11.35 -7.16
N ARG A 253 -25.66 11.62 -8.41
CA ARG A 253 -25.29 10.81 -9.58
C ARG A 253 -23.79 10.64 -9.72
N HIS A 254 -23.03 11.72 -9.52
CA HIS A 254 -21.58 11.74 -9.67
C HIS A 254 -20.86 10.76 -8.71
N LYS A 255 -21.47 10.40 -7.57
CA LYS A 255 -20.93 9.46 -6.58
C LYS A 255 -21.04 7.99 -6.99
N PHE A 256 -21.86 7.69 -8.00
CA PHE A 256 -22.19 6.34 -8.44
C PHE A 256 -21.83 6.09 -9.91
N GLN A 257 -20.82 6.81 -10.40
CA GLN A 257 -20.24 6.60 -11.73
C GLN A 257 -18.75 6.93 -11.66
N ALA A 258 -17.96 6.45 -12.63
CA ALA A 258 -16.61 6.97 -12.81
C ALA A 258 -16.72 8.49 -13.07
N SER A 259 -16.17 9.28 -12.16
CA SER A 259 -16.23 10.73 -12.21
C SER A 259 -15.01 11.33 -11.53
N GLN A 260 -14.70 12.59 -11.85
CA GLN A 260 -13.60 13.30 -11.20
C GLN A 260 -13.83 13.39 -9.69
N TRP A 261 -15.08 13.62 -9.27
CA TRP A 261 -15.45 13.62 -7.86
C TRP A 261 -15.05 12.33 -7.14
N VAL A 262 -15.27 11.16 -7.75
CA VAL A 262 -14.90 9.87 -7.15
C VAL A 262 -13.38 9.74 -7.01
N ILE A 263 -12.62 10.24 -7.99
CA ILE A 263 -11.15 10.26 -7.92
C ILE A 263 -10.72 11.17 -6.76
N ASP A 264 -11.12 12.43 -6.78
CA ASP A 264 -10.70 13.44 -5.80
C ASP A 264 -11.11 13.04 -4.38
N HIS A 265 -12.36 12.58 -4.21
CA HIS A 265 -12.91 12.19 -2.92
C HIS A 265 -12.05 11.14 -2.18
N PHE A 266 -11.49 10.17 -2.91
CA PHE A 266 -10.63 9.16 -2.33
C PHE A 266 -9.14 9.53 -2.41
N ALA A 267 -8.70 10.23 -3.44
CA ALA A 267 -7.30 10.59 -3.65
C ALA A 267 -6.78 11.50 -2.54
N ASP A 268 -7.54 12.55 -2.18
CA ASP A 268 -7.14 13.53 -1.16
C ASP A 268 -6.74 12.85 0.15
N LEU A 269 -7.53 11.87 0.58
CA LEU A 269 -7.29 11.14 1.81
C LEU A 269 -6.25 10.02 1.63
N PHE A 270 -6.45 9.14 0.64
CA PHE A 270 -5.63 7.93 0.48
C PHE A 270 -4.19 8.26 0.06
N LEU A 271 -4.01 9.23 -0.84
CA LEU A 271 -2.73 9.63 -1.39
C LEU A 271 -2.10 10.84 -0.68
N ILE A 272 -2.76 11.38 0.35
CA ILE A 272 -2.24 12.45 1.22
C ILE A 272 -1.72 13.62 0.35
N GLY A 273 -2.57 14.08 -0.57
CA GLY A 273 -2.27 15.21 -1.46
C GLY A 273 -1.35 14.92 -2.65
N ARG A 274 -0.89 13.68 -2.87
CA ARG A 274 -0.21 13.32 -4.12
C ARG A 274 -1.18 13.21 -5.29
N ASP A 275 -0.71 13.60 -6.47
CA ASP A 275 -1.44 13.43 -7.72
C ASP A 275 -1.79 11.94 -7.95
N PRO A 276 -3.06 11.62 -8.26
CA PRO A 276 -3.52 10.25 -8.44
C PRO A 276 -2.96 9.55 -9.68
N GLY A 277 -2.39 10.30 -10.65
CA GLY A 277 -1.81 9.75 -11.86
C GLY A 277 -2.80 9.06 -12.80
N ILE A 278 -4.11 9.25 -12.57
CA ILE A 278 -5.21 8.72 -13.38
C ILE A 278 -6.27 9.80 -13.59
N ASP A 279 -6.87 9.81 -14.78
CA ASP A 279 -8.05 10.61 -15.08
C ASP A 279 -9.34 9.75 -15.13
N VAL A 280 -10.47 10.40 -15.41
CA VAL A 280 -11.77 9.71 -15.51
C VAL A 280 -11.78 8.65 -16.62
N ALA A 281 -11.11 8.89 -17.75
CA ALA A 281 -11.06 7.93 -18.85
C ALA A 281 -10.22 6.71 -18.49
N ASP A 282 -9.11 6.91 -17.78
CA ASP A 282 -8.29 5.85 -17.19
C ASP A 282 -9.11 5.01 -16.20
N LEU A 283 -9.87 5.65 -15.31
CA LEU A 283 -10.74 4.96 -14.34
C LEU A 283 -11.82 4.12 -15.03
N VAL A 284 -12.49 4.65 -16.05
CA VAL A 284 -13.49 3.89 -16.84
C VAL A 284 -12.84 2.66 -17.46
N ARG A 285 -11.70 2.84 -18.14
CA ARG A 285 -10.97 1.75 -18.80
C ARG A 285 -10.55 0.66 -17.83
N LEU A 286 -10.02 1.05 -16.66
CA LEU A 286 -9.62 0.11 -15.60
C LEU A 286 -10.83 -0.64 -15.02
N ALA A 287 -11.95 0.04 -14.76
CA ALA A 287 -13.17 -0.58 -14.25
C ALA A 287 -13.77 -1.59 -15.23
N ASP A 288 -13.79 -1.27 -16.52
CA ASP A 288 -14.26 -2.18 -17.58
C ASP A 288 -13.35 -3.42 -17.71
N ASN A 289 -12.03 -3.22 -17.63
CA ASN A 289 -11.08 -4.32 -17.62
C ASN A 289 -11.25 -5.23 -16.40
N TYR A 290 -11.48 -4.65 -15.23
CA TYR A 290 -11.78 -5.40 -14.01
C TYR A 290 -13.05 -6.24 -14.17
N ALA A 291 -14.16 -5.63 -14.61
CA ALA A 291 -15.43 -6.32 -14.81
C ALA A 291 -15.30 -7.51 -15.79
N ARG A 292 -14.60 -7.32 -16.92
CA ARG A 292 -14.33 -8.39 -17.90
C ARG A 292 -13.49 -9.53 -17.33
N ARG A 293 -12.48 -9.23 -16.50
CA ARG A 293 -11.65 -10.25 -15.84
C ARG A 293 -12.48 -11.07 -14.84
N GLU A 294 -13.33 -10.43 -14.06
CA GLU A 294 -14.19 -11.11 -13.09
C GLU A 294 -15.26 -11.97 -13.76
N GLN A 295 -15.84 -11.51 -14.87
CA GLN A 295 -16.75 -12.33 -15.66
C GLN A 295 -16.07 -13.61 -16.16
N ARG A 296 -14.87 -13.48 -16.76
CA ARG A 296 -14.09 -14.64 -17.23
C ARG A 296 -13.76 -15.61 -16.09
N ARG A 297 -13.37 -15.10 -14.92
CA ARG A 297 -13.11 -15.94 -13.73
C ARG A 297 -14.34 -16.73 -13.31
N ARG A 298 -15.52 -16.10 -13.27
CA ARG A 298 -16.78 -16.77 -12.92
C ARG A 298 -17.16 -17.83 -13.93
N GLU A 299 -16.98 -17.56 -15.22
CA GLU A 299 -17.24 -18.53 -16.30
C GLU A 299 -16.29 -19.72 -16.21
N SER A 300 -14.99 -19.50 -15.98
CA SER A 300 -14.02 -20.57 -15.76
C SER A 300 -14.36 -21.41 -14.52
N ALA A 301 -14.72 -20.78 -13.40
CA ALA A 301 -15.11 -21.48 -12.18
C ALA A 301 -16.36 -22.35 -12.40
N ARG A 302 -17.38 -21.84 -13.11
CA ARG A 302 -18.59 -22.60 -13.48
C ARG A 302 -18.28 -23.80 -14.38
N LYS A 303 -17.36 -23.66 -15.34
CA LYS A 303 -16.90 -24.76 -16.20
C LYS A 303 -16.15 -25.84 -15.43
N LEU A 304 -15.43 -25.47 -14.37
CA LEU A 304 -14.72 -26.40 -13.49
C LEU A 304 -15.70 -27.11 -12.53
N SER A 305 -16.69 -26.41 -12.00
CA SER A 305 -17.71 -27.01 -11.10
C SER A 305 -18.75 -27.85 -11.83
N GLY A 306 -18.93 -27.65 -13.15
CA GLY A 306 -19.81 -28.45 -14.01
C GLY A 306 -19.16 -29.71 -14.59
N LYS A 307 -17.90 -30.00 -14.25
CA LYS A 307 -17.19 -31.25 -14.57
C LYS A 307 -16.97 -32.05 -13.28
N ALA A 308 -18.01 -32.66 -12.76
CA ALA A 308 -17.90 -33.80 -11.84
C ALA A 308 -18.62 -34.98 -12.52
N PRO A 309 -17.94 -36.12 -12.78
CA PRO A 309 -18.61 -37.36 -13.18
C PRO A 309 -19.52 -37.88 -12.05
#